data_AF-A0A9E6EKP6-F1
#
_entry.id   AF-A0A9E6EKP6-F1
#
_cell.length_a   1.000
_cell.length_b   1.000
_cell.length_c   1.000
_cell.angle_alpha   90.00
_cell.angle_beta   90.00
_cell.angle_gamma   90.00
#
_symmetry.space_group_name_H-M   'P 1'
#
loop_
_entity.id
_entity.type
_entity.pdbx_description
1 polymer ?
#
loop_
_entity_poly.entity_id
_entity_poly.type
_entity_poly.pdbx_seq_one_letter_code
_entity_poly.pdbx_strand_id
1 'polypeptide(L)' 'MDVFYQKLREILESEDVRRDSDIGDFENWDSLGVLTILAMIDSVYKVPVSSEEFLKVRKVGDLEDLLRAKLGR' A
#
# COMPACT_ATOMS: atom_id res chain seq x y z
N MET A 1 10.67 -6.72 0.36
CA MET A 1 9.30 -6.14 0.40
C MET A 1 8.24 -7.19 0.03
N ASP A 2 8.60 -8.47 -0.02
CA ASP A 2 7.70 -9.56 -0.40
C ASP A 2 6.46 -9.69 0.48
N VAL A 3 6.61 -9.46 1.79
CA VAL A 3 5.48 -9.49 2.74
C VAL A 3 4.46 -8.39 2.46
N PHE A 4 4.91 -7.21 2.04
CA PHE A 4 4.02 -6.09 1.68
C PHE A 4 3.18 -6.45 0.47
N TYR A 5 3.81 -6.92 -0.62
CA TYR A 5 3.09 -7.32 -1.83
C TYR A 5 2.14 -8.49 -1.57
N GLN A 6 2.55 -9.49 -0.79
CA GLN A 6 1.64 -10.58 -0.44
C GLN A 6 0.40 -10.08 0.29
N LYS A 7 0.57 -9.27 1.33
CA LYS A 7 -0.56 -8.70 2.07
C LYS A 7 -1.42 -7.79 1.19
N LEU A 8 -0.80 -7.02 0.29
CA LEU A 8 -1.55 -6.19 -0.65
C LEU A 8 -2.40 -7.05 -1.58
N ARG A 9 -1.87 -8.16 -2.10
CA ARG A 9 -2.61 -9.10 -2.96
C ARG A 9 -3.78 -9.73 -2.23
N GLU A 10 -3.58 -10.07 -0.95
CA GLU A 10 -4.66 -10.58 -0.10
C GLU A 10 -5.76 -9.53 0.15
N ILE A 11 -5.38 -8.28 0.46
CA ILE A 11 -6.36 -7.20 0.74
C ILE A 11 -7.07 -6.76 -0.53
N LEU A 12 -6.32 -6.60 -1.62
CA LEU A 12 -6.84 -6.16 -2.91
C LEU A 12 -7.47 -7.31 -3.72
N GLU A 13 -7.47 -8.53 -3.17
CA GLU A 13 -7.95 -9.76 -3.81
C GLU A 13 -7.46 -9.91 -5.25
N SER A 14 -6.22 -9.49 -5.50
CA SER A 14 -5.64 -9.41 -6.83
C SER A 14 -4.25 -10.03 -6.83
N GLU A 15 -4.02 -11.00 -7.71
CA GLU A 15 -2.71 -11.65 -7.82
C GLU A 15 -1.73 -10.84 -8.69
N ASP A 16 -2.25 -9.93 -9.53
CA ASP A 16 -1.49 -9.10 -10.48
C ASP A 16 -1.11 -7.72 -9.91
N VAL A 17 -0.92 -7.65 -8.60
CA VAL A 17 -0.34 -6.47 -7.94
C VAL A 17 1.14 -6.39 -8.31
N ARG A 18 1.46 -5.40 -9.16
CA ARG A 18 2.83 -5.04 -9.59
C ARG A 18 3.10 -3.58 -9.29
N ARG A 19 4.38 -3.22 -9.21
CA ARG A 19 4.83 -1.84 -8.96
C ARG A 19 4.23 -0.81 -9.93
N ASP A 20 4.11 -1.18 -11.21
CA ASP A 20 3.59 -0.28 -12.23
C ASP A 20 2.06 -0.24 -12.32
N SER A 21 1.37 -1.16 -11.63
CA SER A 21 -0.08 -1.20 -11.59
C SER A 21 -0.62 0.05 -10.89
N ASP A 22 -1.63 0.66 -11.50
CA ASP A 22 -2.36 1.76 -10.90
C ASP A 22 -3.20 1.20 -9.75
N ILE A 23 -3.04 1.79 -8.57
CA ILE A 23 -3.70 1.28 -7.38
C ILE A 23 -5.20 1.64 -7.40
N GLY A 24 -5.58 2.71 -8.11
CA GLY A 24 -6.97 3.11 -8.28
C GLY A 24 -7.78 2.21 -9.21
N ASP A 25 -7.13 1.30 -9.95
CA ASP A 25 -7.80 0.32 -10.81
C ASP A 25 -8.30 -0.89 -10.00
N PHE A 26 -7.76 -1.13 -8.80
CA PHE A 26 -8.22 -2.21 -7.94
C PHE A 26 -9.56 -1.84 -7.30
N GLU A 27 -10.56 -2.71 -7.45
CA GLU A 27 -11.90 -2.51 -6.88
C GLU A 27 -11.87 -2.39 -5.34
N ASN A 28 -10.98 -3.16 -4.71
CA ASN A 28 -10.74 -3.15 -3.27
C ASN A 28 -9.85 -1.97 -2.80
N TRP A 29 -9.46 -1.05 -3.69
CA TRP A 29 -8.84 0.21 -3.31
C TRP A 29 -9.91 1.27 -3.01
N ASP A 30 -10.71 0.98 -1.98
CA ASP A 30 -11.76 1.86 -1.47
C ASP A 30 -11.41 2.35 -0.06
N SER A 31 -12.33 3.05 0.60
CA SER A 31 -12.09 3.53 1.97
C SER A 31 -11.73 2.39 2.94
N LEU A 32 -12.30 1.20 2.77
CA LEU A 32 -12.05 0.06 3.64
C LEU A 32 -10.71 -0.61 3.35
N GLY A 33 -10.37 -0.83 2.08
CA GLY A 33 -9.07 -1.37 1.67
C GLY A 33 -7.93 -0.47 2.10
N VAL A 34 -8.09 0.85 1.94
CA VAL A 34 -7.14 1.87 2.42
C VAL A 34 -6.92 1.77 3.92
N LEU A 35 -8.00 1.73 4.72
CA LEU A 35 -7.89 1.57 6.18
C LEU A 35 -7.19 0.26 6.57
N THR A 36 -7.48 -0.82 5.85
CA THR A 36 -6.87 -2.14 6.10
C THR A 36 -5.37 -2.14 5.78
N ILE A 37 -4.96 -1.50 4.69
CA ILE A 37 -3.56 -1.33 4.32
C ILE A 37 -2.84 -0.43 5.33
N LEU A 38 -3.47 0.66 5.77
CA LEU A 38 -2.92 1.54 6.81
C LEU A 38 -2.73 0.79 8.13
N ALA A 39 -3.72 0.02 8.58
CA ALA A 39 -3.63 -0.79 9.79
C ALA A 39 -2.55 -1.88 9.68
N MET A 40 -2.43 -2.51 8.50
CA MET A 40 -1.37 -3.46 8.20
C MET A 40 0.01 -2.81 8.28
N ILE A 41 0.18 -1.64 7.69
CA ILE A 41 1.44 -0.89 7.70
C ILE A 41 1.80 -0.46 9.11
N ASP A 42 0.85 0.08 9.87
CA ASP A 42 1.04 0.47 11.25
C ASP A 42 1.41 -0.73 12.13
N SER A 43 0.77 -1.88 11.94
CA SER A 43 1.07 -3.09 12.70
C SER A 43 2.45 -3.70 12.38
N VAL A 44 2.79 -3.81 11.09
CA VAL A 44 4.00 -4.49 10.61
C VAL A 44 5.23 -3.59 10.67
N TYR A 45 5.08 -2.36 10.20
CA TYR A 45 6.19 -1.43 9.98
C TYR A 45 6.22 -0.28 11.01
N LYS A 46 5.14 -0.09 11.79
CA LYS A 46 5.01 0.97 12.80
C LYS A 46 5.34 2.36 12.28
N VAL A 47 5.01 2.61 11.01
CA VAL A 47 5.25 3.90 10.35
C VAL A 47 3.94 4.62 10.10
N PRO A 48 3.81 5.89 10.57
CA PRO A 48 2.63 6.68 10.31
C PRO A 48 2.64 7.20 8.87
N VAL A 49 1.59 6.85 8.12
CA VAL A 49 1.31 7.38 6.78
C VAL A 49 0.21 8.42 6.89
N SER A 50 0.44 9.63 6.38
CA SER A 50 -0.55 10.70 6.39
C SER A 50 -1.45 10.66 5.15
N SER A 51 -2.62 11.28 5.23
CA SER A 51 -3.57 11.38 4.11
C SER A 51 -2.96 12.08 2.89
N GLU A 52 -2.06 13.06 3.10
CA GLU A 52 -1.34 13.76 2.02
C GLU A 52 -0.39 12.84 1.26
N GLU A 53 0.30 11.96 1.98
CA GLU A 53 1.17 10.94 1.41
C GLU A 53 0.33 9.92 0.63
N PHE A 54 -0.83 9.56 1.18
CA PHE A 54 -1.81 8.68 0.54
C PHE A 54 -2.39 9.26 -0.76
N LEU A 55 -2.64 10.57 -0.81
CA LEU A 55 -3.10 11.28 -2.01
C LEU A 55 -2.06 11.31 -3.13
N LYS A 56 -0.77 11.14 -2.81
CA LYS A 56 0.31 11.06 -3.80
C LYS A 56 0.46 9.65 -4.37
N VAL A 57 -0.06 8.63 -3.69
CA VAL A 57 -0.01 7.26 -4.19
C VAL A 57 -0.96 7.14 -5.36
N ARG A 58 -0.41 6.81 -6.54
CA ARG A 58 -1.19 6.41 -7.71
C ARG A 58 -0.88 4.99 -8.11
N LYS A 59 0.37 4.58 -7.98
CA LYS A 59 0.81 3.22 -8.29
C LYS A 59 1.14 2.46 -7.02
N VAL A 60 1.09 1.14 -7.12
CA VAL A 60 1.55 0.28 -6.01
C VAL A 60 3.02 0.55 -5.66
N GLY A 61 3.84 0.89 -6.65
CA GLY A 61 5.23 1.30 -6.44
C GLY A 61 5.36 2.54 -5.56
N ASP A 62 4.48 3.54 -5.73
CA ASP A 62 4.52 4.77 -4.91
C ASP A 62 4.33 4.45 -3.43
N LEU A 63 3.45 3.49 -3.11
CA LEU A 63 3.20 3.08 -1.73
C LEU A 63 4.39 2.29 -1.15
N GLU A 64 5.07 1.48 -1.98
CA GLU A 64 6.33 0.81 -1.60
C GLU A 64 7.43 1.84 -1.31
N ASP A 65 7.61 2.83 -2.18
CA ASP A 65 8.62 3.88 -2.02
C ASP A 65 8.36 4.72 -0.78
N LEU A 66 7.09 5.03 -0.50
CA LEU A 66 6.69 5.76 0.70
C LEU A 66 7.06 5.00 1.98
N LEU A 67 6.78 3.69 1.99
CA LEU A 67 7.18 2.79 3.07
C LEU A 67 8.71 2.75 3.24
N ARG A 68 9.46 2.62 2.14
CA ARG A 68 10.93 2.58 2.16
C ARG A 68 11.53 3.88 2.71
N ALA A 69 11.05 5.01 2.23
CA ALA A 69 11.46 6.33 2.68
C ALA A 69 11.25 6.50 4.19
N LYS A 70 10.11 6.03 4.72
CA LYS A 70 9.79 6.07 6.15
C LYS A 70 10.63 5.08 6.98
N LEU A 71 10.91 3.90 6.43
CA LEU A 71 11.77 2.89 7.06
C LEU A 71 13.26 3.27 7.03
N GLY A 72 13.64 4.35 6.33
CA GLY A 72 15.01 4.83 6.26
C GLY A 72 15.96 3.86 5.54
N ARG A 73 15.48 3.14 4.52
CA ARG A 73 16.26 2.19 3.72
C ARG A 73 16.33 2.56 2.25
#